data_AF-A0A6A5AD99-F1
#
_entry.id   AF-A0A6A5AD99-F1
#
_cell.length_a   1.000
_cell.length_b   1.000
_cell.length_c   1.000
_cell.angle_alpha   90.00
_cell.angle_beta   90.00
_cell.angle_gamma   90.00
#
_symmetry.space_group_name_H-M   'P 1'
#
loop_
_entity.id
_entity.type
_entity.pdbx_description
1 polymer ?
#
loop_
_entity_poly.entity_id
_entity_poly.type
_entity_poly.pdbx_seq_one_letter_code
_entity_poly.pdbx_strand_id
1 'polypeptide(L)'
;MVVSKVFDLLQKECDVQKYSIAFPEFGVPLHLTLSKFATTTPVPQWKRLAKGLCQQIETRSEWIRNKRMTSDIAPKDMAQIEAFLAAERKAAVVQMLEKEKKQLAEKAAQYAQSAPSSNGGVAQEGDDQGDEDDEDDDSEIDEEEREVPAGSVNDPDHVEDMVWSDDE
;
A
#
# COMPACT_ATOMS: atom_id res chain seq x y z
N MET A 1 0.77 -10.40 8.79
CA MET A 1 0.89 -11.79 8.29
C MET A 1 1.82 -11.89 7.09
N VAL A 2 2.67 -12.93 7.02
CA VAL A 2 3.67 -13.14 5.95
C VAL A 2 3.05 -13.31 4.57
N VAL A 3 1.92 -14.02 4.45
CA VAL A 3 1.31 -14.32 3.14
C VAL A 3 0.75 -13.07 2.45
N SER A 4 0.06 -12.19 3.18
CA SER A 4 -0.40 -10.90 2.62
C SER A 4 0.78 -10.07 2.11
N LYS A 5 1.90 -10.08 2.86
CA LYS A 5 3.11 -9.38 2.44
C LYS A 5 3.70 -9.91 1.13
N VAL A 6 3.60 -11.22 0.87
CA VAL A 6 4.02 -11.81 -0.40
C VAL A 6 3.17 -11.28 -1.56
N PHE A 7 1.86 -11.15 -1.39
CA PHE A 7 0.99 -10.54 -2.41
C PHE A 7 1.34 -9.06 -2.63
N ASP A 8 1.61 -8.30 -1.58
CA ASP A 8 2.05 -6.90 -1.71
C ASP A 8 3.36 -6.79 -2.50
N LEU A 9 4.31 -7.70 -2.26
CA LEU A 9 5.60 -7.71 -2.95
C LEU A 9 5.45 -8.14 -4.41
N LEU A 10 4.64 -9.15 -4.69
CA LEU A 10 4.33 -9.57 -6.06
C LEU A 10 3.63 -8.45 -6.84
N GLN A 11 2.68 -7.77 -6.21
CA GLN A 11 2.02 -6.60 -6.78
C GLN A 11 3.03 -5.51 -7.14
N LYS A 12 3.94 -5.19 -6.21
CA LYS A 12 5.01 -4.21 -6.44
C LYS A 12 5.92 -4.58 -7.59
N GLU A 13 6.28 -5.86 -7.72
CA GLU A 13 7.09 -6.31 -8.87
C GLU A 13 6.31 -6.15 -10.19
N CYS A 14 5.03 -6.52 -10.22
CA CYS A 14 4.18 -6.23 -11.38
C CYS A 14 4.13 -4.73 -11.70
N ASP A 15 4.05 -3.87 -10.70
CA ASP A 15 4.02 -2.42 -10.87
C ASP A 15 5.34 -1.83 -11.41
N VAL A 16 6.47 -2.45 -11.08
CA VAL A 16 7.77 -2.08 -11.67
C VAL A 16 7.80 -2.42 -13.17
N GLN A 17 7.25 -3.58 -13.54
CA GLN A 17 7.33 -4.10 -14.90
C GLN A 17 6.17 -3.68 -15.81
N LYS A 18 5.09 -3.08 -15.28
CA LYS A 18 3.83 -2.84 -16.04
C LYS A 18 3.93 -1.95 -17.28
N TYR A 19 5.00 -1.16 -17.41
CA TYR A 19 5.27 -0.34 -18.59
C TYR A 19 6.30 -0.96 -19.55
N SER A 20 6.85 -2.12 -19.19
CA SER A 20 7.77 -2.84 -20.06
C SER A 20 7.03 -3.37 -21.26
N ILE A 21 7.66 -3.27 -22.44
CA ILE A 21 7.14 -3.94 -23.63
C ILE A 21 6.93 -5.40 -23.30
N ALA A 22 7.87 -6.08 -22.63
CA ALA A 22 7.88 -7.51 -22.30
C ALA A 22 7.00 -7.94 -21.11
N PHE A 23 6.09 -7.07 -20.63
CA PHE A 23 5.26 -7.41 -19.46
C PHE A 23 4.43 -8.71 -19.64
N PRO A 24 3.75 -8.97 -20.76
CA PRO A 24 3.07 -10.24 -21.01
C PRO A 24 3.91 -11.51 -20.78
N GLU A 25 5.19 -11.52 -21.17
CA GLU A 25 6.07 -12.67 -20.97
C GLU A 25 6.44 -12.87 -19.50
N PHE A 26 6.47 -11.79 -18.73
CA PHE A 26 6.64 -11.83 -17.27
C PHE A 26 5.33 -12.22 -16.56
N GLY A 27 4.21 -11.60 -16.92
CA GLY A 27 2.93 -11.70 -16.23
C GLY A 27 2.21 -13.03 -16.46
N VAL A 28 2.21 -13.57 -17.68
CA VAL A 28 1.43 -14.79 -18.00
C VAL A 28 1.85 -16.01 -17.17
N PRO A 29 3.15 -16.34 -16.99
CA PRO A 29 3.56 -17.43 -16.11
C PRO A 29 3.15 -17.23 -14.65
N LEU A 30 3.22 -15.98 -14.16
CA LEU A 30 2.79 -15.62 -12.82
C LEU A 30 1.27 -15.80 -12.66
N HIS A 31 0.48 -15.30 -13.61
CA HIS A 31 -0.97 -15.49 -13.66
C HIS A 31 -1.36 -16.97 -13.62
N LEU A 32 -0.71 -17.83 -14.41
CA LEU A 32 -1.00 -19.26 -14.43
C LEU A 32 -0.77 -19.91 -13.04
N THR A 33 0.33 -19.54 -12.40
CA THR A 33 0.69 -20.05 -11.06
C THR A 33 -0.27 -19.56 -9.98
N LEU A 34 -0.62 -18.27 -10.01
CA LEU A 34 -1.57 -17.65 -9.09
C LEU A 34 -2.99 -18.17 -9.28
N SER A 35 -3.41 -18.41 -10.53
CA SER A 35 -4.72 -18.99 -10.84
C SER A 35 -4.83 -20.40 -10.28
N LYS A 36 -3.79 -21.23 -10.47
CA LYS A 36 -3.72 -22.55 -9.83
C LYS A 36 -3.81 -22.43 -8.31
N PHE A 37 -3.00 -21.56 -7.70
CA PHE A 37 -3.03 -21.31 -6.25
C PHE A 37 -4.42 -20.89 -5.77
N ALA A 38 -5.10 -19.99 -6.48
CA ALA A 38 -6.42 -19.50 -6.16
C ALA A 38 -7.48 -20.63 -6.18
N THR A 39 -7.33 -21.63 -7.05
CA THR A 39 -8.24 -22.79 -7.08
C THR A 39 -7.97 -23.81 -5.96
N THR A 40 -6.70 -23.98 -5.56
CA THR A 40 -6.29 -25.00 -4.59
C THR A 40 -6.28 -24.52 -3.14
N THR A 41 -6.15 -23.22 -2.90
CA THR A 41 -6.06 -22.69 -1.54
C THR A 41 -7.40 -22.79 -0.80
N PRO A 42 -7.41 -23.33 0.44
CA PRO A 42 -8.62 -23.39 1.26
C PRO A 42 -8.93 -22.04 1.93
N VAL A 43 -7.94 -21.12 2.01
CA VAL A 43 -8.07 -19.85 2.72
C VAL A 43 -8.77 -18.81 1.82
N PRO A 44 -9.99 -18.35 2.16
CA PRO A 44 -10.76 -17.43 1.31
C PRO A 44 -10.06 -16.09 1.07
N GLN A 45 -9.38 -15.56 2.08
CA GLN A 45 -8.62 -14.32 1.98
C GLN A 45 -7.50 -14.42 0.93
N TRP A 46 -6.71 -15.49 0.95
CA TRP A 46 -5.62 -15.68 -0.02
C TRP A 46 -6.15 -15.96 -1.42
N LYS A 47 -7.29 -16.66 -1.52
CA LYS A 47 -8.00 -16.82 -2.79
C LYS A 47 -8.41 -15.46 -3.37
N ARG A 48 -8.93 -14.54 -2.54
CA ARG A 48 -9.30 -13.19 -2.97
C ARG A 48 -8.07 -12.40 -3.45
N LEU A 49 -6.98 -12.40 -2.67
CA LEU A 49 -5.73 -11.72 -3.06
C LEU A 49 -5.17 -12.26 -4.38
N ALA A 50 -5.11 -13.58 -4.55
CA ALA A 50 -4.62 -14.21 -5.76
C ALA A 50 -5.49 -13.88 -6.99
N LYS A 51 -6.82 -13.91 -6.84
CA LYS A 51 -7.74 -13.53 -7.92
C LYS A 51 -7.59 -12.07 -8.33
N GLY A 52 -7.48 -11.16 -7.36
CA GLY A 52 -7.28 -9.73 -7.62
C GLY A 52 -5.97 -9.47 -8.37
N LEU A 53 -4.89 -10.16 -7.97
CA LEU A 53 -3.60 -10.05 -8.68
C LEU A 53 -3.67 -10.66 -10.09
N CYS A 54 -4.37 -11.80 -10.27
CA CYS A 54 -4.60 -12.37 -11.60
C CYS A 54 -5.30 -11.39 -12.55
N GLN A 55 -6.38 -10.76 -12.09
CA GLN A 55 -7.14 -9.79 -12.89
C GLN A 55 -6.26 -8.62 -13.33
N GLN A 56 -5.46 -8.06 -12.41
CA GLN A 56 -4.55 -6.97 -12.76
C GLN A 56 -3.49 -7.40 -13.78
N ILE A 57 -2.91 -8.59 -13.63
CA ILE A 57 -1.94 -9.11 -14.61
C ILE A 57 -2.58 -9.27 -15.98
N GLU A 58 -3.81 -9.79 -16.05
CA GLU A 58 -4.56 -9.97 -17.30
C GLU A 58 -4.84 -8.64 -17.97
N THR A 59 -5.49 -7.70 -17.27
CA THR A 59 -5.80 -6.35 -17.77
C THR A 59 -4.55 -5.65 -18.30
N ARG A 60 -3.45 -5.69 -17.54
CA ARG A 60 -2.19 -5.03 -17.96
C ARG A 60 -1.52 -5.77 -19.13
N SER A 61 -1.57 -7.10 -19.16
CA SER A 61 -1.03 -7.88 -20.29
C SER A 61 -1.78 -7.59 -21.58
N GLU A 62 -3.11 -7.47 -21.53
CA GLU A 62 -3.94 -7.11 -22.68
C GLU A 62 -3.68 -5.69 -23.16
N TRP A 63 -3.61 -4.72 -22.23
CA TRP A 63 -3.28 -3.33 -22.55
C TRP A 63 -1.92 -3.23 -23.27
N ILE A 64 -0.89 -3.90 -22.75
CA ILE A 64 0.44 -3.94 -23.37
C ILE A 64 0.39 -4.63 -24.74
N ARG A 65 -0.32 -5.76 -24.86
CA ARG A 65 -0.47 -6.45 -26.15
C ARG A 65 -1.11 -5.54 -27.20
N ASN A 66 -2.14 -4.78 -26.83
CA ASN A 66 -2.81 -3.84 -27.73
C ASN A 66 -1.85 -2.71 -28.17
N LYS A 67 -1.09 -2.13 -27.23
CA LYS A 67 -0.06 -1.13 -27.53
C LYS A 67 1.02 -1.67 -28.46
N ARG A 68 1.50 -2.90 -28.23
CA ARG A 68 2.47 -3.58 -29.09
C ARG A 68 1.97 -3.78 -30.51
N MET A 69 0.73 -4.24 -30.68
CA MET A 69 0.14 -4.48 -32.00
C MET A 69 0.07 -3.21 -32.85
N THR A 70 -0.06 -2.05 -32.21
CA THR A 70 -0.06 -0.74 -32.87
C THR A 70 1.31 -0.10 -33.05
N SER A 71 2.37 -0.71 -32.49
CA SER A 71 3.72 -0.17 -32.52
C SER A 71 4.58 -0.91 -33.54
N ASP A 72 5.29 -0.18 -34.40
CA ASP A 72 6.26 -0.74 -35.35
C ASP A 72 7.65 -0.85 -34.70
N ILE A 73 7.73 -1.64 -33.61
CA ILE A 73 8.96 -1.84 -32.83
C ILE A 73 9.53 -3.21 -33.15
N ALA A 74 10.74 -3.27 -33.71
CA ALA A 74 11.45 -4.53 -33.88
C ALA A 74 12.32 -4.86 -32.65
N PRO A 75 12.60 -6.14 -32.36
CA PRO A 75 13.43 -6.54 -31.21
C PRO A 75 14.86 -5.96 -31.19
N LYS A 76 15.38 -5.52 -32.35
CA LYS A 76 16.70 -4.89 -32.49
C LYS A 76 16.70 -3.40 -32.13
N ASP A 77 15.52 -2.77 -32.09
CA ASP A 77 15.39 -1.32 -31.92
C ASP A 77 15.34 -0.96 -30.43
N MET A 78 16.46 -1.18 -29.74
CA MET A 78 16.58 -1.03 -28.28
C MET A 78 16.11 0.35 -27.77
N ALA A 79 16.41 1.42 -28.51
CA ALA A 79 15.98 2.77 -28.15
C ALA A 79 14.44 2.92 -28.19
N GLN A 80 13.75 2.26 -29.13
CA GLN A 80 12.29 2.28 -29.20
C GLN A 80 11.67 1.42 -28.11
N ILE A 81 12.31 0.29 -27.78
CA ILE A 81 11.91 -0.57 -26.66
C ILE A 81 12.01 0.18 -25.33
N GLU A 82 13.09 0.93 -25.09
CA GLU A 82 13.25 1.75 -23.89
C GLU A 82 12.28 2.93 -23.85
N ALA A 83 11.95 3.51 -25.01
CA ALA A 83 10.97 4.57 -25.14
C ALA A 83 9.52 4.08 -25.01
N PHE A 84 9.27 2.76 -25.12
CA PHE A 84 7.94 2.17 -25.03
C PHE A 84 7.30 2.54 -23.70
N LEU A 85 6.17 3.23 -23.77
CA LEU A 85 5.39 3.71 -22.61
C LEU A 85 6.19 4.55 -21.59
N ALA A 86 7.32 5.14 -22.00
CA ALA A 86 8.13 5.97 -21.12
C ALA A 86 7.39 7.25 -20.67
N ALA A 87 6.51 7.79 -21.52
CA ALA A 87 5.67 8.93 -21.18
C ALA A 87 4.61 8.55 -20.13
N GLU A 88 3.93 7.43 -20.33
CA GLU A 88 2.96 6.86 -19.40
C GLU A 88 3.60 6.55 -18.04
N ARG A 89 4.80 5.96 -18.03
CA ARG A 89 5.56 5.73 -16.80
C ARG A 89 5.88 7.03 -16.06
N LYS A 90 6.31 8.07 -16.78
CA LYS A 90 6.60 9.39 -16.18
C LYS A 90 5.33 10.03 -15.61
N ALA A 91 4.22 9.99 -16.35
CA ALA A 91 2.94 10.52 -15.90
C ALA A 91 2.46 9.81 -14.63
N ALA A 92 2.57 8.49 -14.58
CA ALA A 92 2.21 7.71 -13.41
C ALA A 92 3.05 8.06 -12.18
N VAL A 93 4.36 8.27 -12.33
CA VAL A 93 5.24 8.70 -11.23
C VAL A 93 4.80 10.07 -10.69
N VAL A 94 4.48 11.02 -11.57
CA VAL A 94 4.01 12.35 -11.17
C VAL A 94 2.70 12.24 -10.37
N GLN A 95 1.72 11.49 -10.88
CA GLN A 95 0.44 11.27 -10.19
C GLN A 95 0.63 10.60 -8.82
N MET A 96 1.55 9.64 -8.72
CA MET A 96 1.86 8.95 -7.47
C MET A 96 2.42 9.93 -6.42
N LEU A 97 3.39 10.76 -6.81
CA LEU A 97 3.97 11.79 -5.93
C LEU A 97 2.94 12.85 -5.52
N GLU A 98 2.03 13.23 -6.42
CA GLU A 98 0.93 14.15 -6.10
C GLU A 98 -0.04 13.56 -5.09
N LYS A 99 -0.39 12.27 -5.26
CA LYS A 99 -1.23 11.52 -4.31
C LYS A 99 -0.57 11.41 -2.94
N GLU A 100 0.72 11.07 -2.89
CA GLU A 100 1.49 11.01 -1.64
C GLU A 100 1.55 12.38 -0.94
N LYS A 101 1.79 13.46 -1.70
CA LYS A 101 1.76 14.83 -1.16
C LYS A 101 0.41 15.17 -0.54
N LYS A 102 -0.69 14.81 -1.20
CA LYS A 102 -2.05 15.03 -0.70
C LYS A 102 -2.30 14.25 0.59
N GLN A 103 -1.95 12.97 0.61
CA GLN A 103 -2.10 12.10 1.80
C GLN A 103 -1.30 12.63 2.99
N LEU A 104 -0.07 13.11 2.75
CA LEU A 104 0.76 13.69 3.80
C LEU A 104 0.14 14.98 4.36
N ALA A 105 -0.42 15.84 3.50
CA ALA A 105 -1.09 17.06 3.92
C ALA A 105 -2.37 16.76 4.74
N GLU A 106 -3.17 15.77 4.31
CA GLU A 106 -4.36 15.32 5.03
C GLU A 106 -3.99 14.74 6.41
N LYS A 107 -2.95 13.89 6.46
CA LYS A 107 -2.46 13.33 7.72
C LYS A 107 -1.93 14.42 8.67
N ALA A 108 -1.20 15.40 8.15
CA ALA A 108 -0.74 16.54 8.95
C ALA A 108 -1.91 17.40 9.49
N ALA A 109 -2.94 17.62 8.68
CA ALA A 109 -4.14 18.34 9.10
C ALA A 109 -4.92 17.57 10.18
N GLN A 110 -5.04 16.25 10.04
CA GLN A 110 -5.64 15.38 11.06
C GLN A 110 -4.88 15.47 12.39
N TYR A 111 -3.54 15.38 12.36
CA TYR A 111 -2.71 15.55 13.57
C TYR A 111 -2.89 16.91 14.23
N ALA A 112 -2.99 17.99 13.44
CA ALA A 112 -3.22 19.33 13.98
C ALA A 112 -4.60 19.50 14.61
N GLN A 113 -5.62 18.78 14.14
CA GLN A 113 -6.97 18.78 14.71
C GLN A 113 -7.10 17.86 15.93
N SER A 114 -6.30 16.80 16.01
CA SER A 114 -6.23 15.89 17.16
C SER A 114 -5.21 16.31 18.22
N ALA A 115 -4.44 17.37 17.98
CA ALA A 115 -3.51 17.91 18.96
C ALA A 115 -4.31 18.46 20.16
N PRO A 116 -4.04 18.02 21.40
CA PRO A 116 -4.73 18.53 22.56
C PRO A 116 -4.50 20.04 22.66
N SER A 117 -5.57 20.82 22.80
CA SER A 117 -5.50 22.24 23.13
C SER A 117 -4.74 22.39 24.45
N SER A 118 -3.44 22.69 24.41
CA SER A 118 -2.71 23.22 25.56
C SER A 118 -3.16 24.67 25.79
N ASN A 119 -4.42 24.83 26.18
CA ASN A 119 -4.94 26.09 26.68
C ASN A 119 -4.57 26.20 28.16
N GLY A 120 -3.31 26.56 28.39
CA GLY A 120 -2.76 26.91 29.70
C GLY A 120 -1.74 28.01 29.50
N GLY A 121 -2.21 29.24 29.33
CA GLY A 121 -1.31 30.38 29.25
C GLY A 121 -0.70 30.66 30.62
N VAL A 122 0.62 30.77 30.69
CA VAL A 122 1.31 31.63 31.66
C VAL A 122 2.59 32.13 31.00
N ALA A 123 2.69 33.44 30.82
CA ALA A 123 3.96 34.12 30.70
C ALA A 123 4.34 34.60 32.10
N GLN A 124 5.43 34.12 32.69
CA GLN A 124 6.30 34.91 33.59
C GLN A 124 7.65 34.22 33.84
N GLU A 125 8.71 35.03 33.82
CA GLU A 125 10.10 34.73 34.15
C GLU A 125 10.29 34.27 35.61
N GLY A 126 11.33 33.48 35.91
CA GLY A 126 11.77 33.24 37.29
C GLY A 126 12.74 32.08 37.48
N ASP A 127 13.90 32.40 38.03
CA ASP A 127 15.08 31.60 38.34
C ASP A 127 14.93 30.69 39.58
N ASP A 128 15.73 29.61 39.59
CA ASP A 128 16.37 28.91 40.72
C ASP A 128 15.64 28.00 41.75
N GLN A 129 16.35 26.90 42.04
CA GLN A 129 16.49 26.08 43.27
C GLN A 129 15.54 24.91 43.65
N GLY A 130 16.17 23.71 43.75
CA GLY A 130 15.98 22.62 44.74
C GLY A 130 14.66 21.83 44.67
N ASP A 131 14.53 20.57 45.07
CA ASP A 131 15.37 19.57 45.75
C ASP A 131 14.66 18.21 45.57
N GLU A 132 15.34 17.13 45.94
CA GLU A 132 15.09 15.70 45.69
C GLU A 132 13.92 15.06 46.49
N ASP A 133 13.59 13.81 46.08
CA ASP A 133 12.85 12.74 46.78
C ASP A 133 11.32 12.94 47.00
N ASP A 134 10.42 11.96 46.98
CA ASP A 134 10.38 10.49 47.05
C ASP A 134 8.90 10.14 46.67
N GLU A 135 8.47 9.06 46.03
CA GLU A 135 8.16 7.74 46.61
C GLU A 135 7.32 6.95 45.57
N ASP A 136 7.49 5.63 45.55
CA ASP A 136 6.76 4.63 44.74
C ASP A 136 5.21 4.74 44.84
N ASP A 137 4.52 4.57 43.71
CA ASP A 137 3.11 4.09 43.71
C ASP A 137 2.92 3.00 42.65
N ASP A 138 3.07 1.77 43.12
CA ASP A 138 2.85 0.51 42.42
C ASP A 138 1.32 0.28 42.33
N SER A 139 0.72 0.59 41.18
CA SER A 139 -0.68 0.26 40.90
C SER A 139 -0.76 -0.78 39.78
N GLU A 140 -0.83 -2.05 40.18
CA GLU A 140 -1.32 -3.15 39.34
C GLU A 140 -2.75 -2.83 38.88
N ILE A 141 -2.90 -2.39 37.63
CA ILE A 141 -4.19 -2.35 36.94
C ILE A 141 -4.37 -3.70 36.26
N ASP A 142 -5.23 -4.50 36.88
CA ASP A 142 -5.79 -5.74 36.36
C ASP A 142 -6.69 -5.39 35.15
N GLU A 143 -6.14 -5.44 33.93
CA GLU A 143 -6.91 -5.28 32.70
C GLU A 143 -7.69 -6.57 32.42
N GLU A 144 -8.93 -6.62 32.94
CA GLU A 144 -9.93 -7.58 32.50
C GLU A 144 -10.03 -7.55 30.96
N GLU A 145 -9.67 -8.66 30.31
CA GLU A 145 -9.89 -8.93 28.89
C GLU A 145 -11.39 -8.78 28.56
N ARG A 146 -11.81 -7.57 28.17
CA ARG A 146 -13.09 -7.38 27.50
C ARG A 146 -12.95 -7.96 26.10
N GLU A 147 -13.59 -9.10 25.87
CA GLU A 147 -13.80 -9.68 24.53
C GLU A 147 -14.41 -8.61 23.61
N VAL A 148 -13.56 -8.06 22.72
CA VAL A 148 -14.02 -7.19 21.64
C VAL A 148 -14.77 -8.05 20.62
N PRO A 149 -16.02 -7.71 20.27
CA PRO A 149 -16.79 -8.49 19.32
C PRO A 149 -16.11 -8.50 17.95
N ALA A 150 -15.97 -9.69 17.37
CA ALA A 150 -15.32 -9.91 16.07
C ALA A 150 -15.92 -8.99 14.99
N GLY A 151 -15.07 -8.18 14.37
CA GLY A 151 -15.47 -7.19 13.35
C GLY A 151 -15.69 -5.76 13.86
N SER A 152 -15.39 -5.47 15.13
CA SER A 152 -15.28 -4.10 15.63
C SER A 152 -14.12 -3.36 14.94
N VAL A 153 -14.23 -2.04 14.78
CA VAL A 153 -13.13 -1.19 14.27
C VAL A 153 -11.91 -1.15 15.21
N ASN A 154 -12.10 -1.56 16.47
CA ASN A 154 -11.04 -1.70 17.47
C ASN A 154 -10.51 -3.14 17.56
N ASP A 155 -10.93 -4.04 16.67
CA ASP A 155 -10.39 -5.40 16.57
C ASP A 155 -8.94 -5.32 16.01
N PRO A 156 -7.94 -5.90 16.69
CA PRO A 156 -6.56 -5.91 16.18
C PRO A 156 -6.39 -6.64 14.83
N ASP A 157 -7.37 -7.46 14.43
CA ASP A 157 -7.45 -8.10 13.11
C ASP A 157 -8.31 -7.30 12.10
N HIS A 158 -8.80 -6.10 12.46
CA HIS A 158 -9.51 -5.23 11.54
C HIS A 158 -8.58 -4.72 10.44
N VAL A 159 -8.77 -5.25 9.23
CA VAL A 159 -8.09 -4.76 8.02
C VAL A 159 -9.02 -3.81 7.28
N GLU A 160 -8.56 -2.58 7.10
CA GLU A 160 -9.23 -1.59 6.25
C GLU A 160 -9.49 -2.18 4.87
N ASP A 161 -10.69 -1.95 4.35
CA ASP A 161 -11.08 -2.42 3.02
C ASP A 161 -10.10 -1.86 2.00
N MET A 162 -9.26 -2.75 1.44
CA MET A 162 -8.27 -2.38 0.44
C MET A 162 -9.01 -1.99 -0.84
N VAL A 163 -9.26 -0.70 -0.98
CA VAL A 163 -9.84 -0.09 -2.17
C VAL A 163 -8.83 -0.22 -3.30
N TRP A 164 -9.11 -1.15 -4.21
CA TRP A 164 -8.42 -1.25 -5.49
C TRP A 164 -8.70 0.04 -6.24
N SER A 165 -7.68 0.89 -6.36
CA SER A 165 -7.77 2.06 -7.23
C SER A 165 -7.75 1.53 -8.66
N ASP A 166 -8.95 1.36 -9.24
CA ASP A 166 -9.14 1.27 -10.69
C ASP A 166 -8.78 2.65 -11.26
N ASP A 167 -7.49 2.94 -11.35
CA ASP A 167 -6.98 4.06 -12.14
C ASP A 167 -6.42 3.49 -13.45
N GLU A 168 -7.05 3.95 -14.54
CA GLU A 168 -6.85 3.56 -15.94
C GLU A 168 -5.38 3.68 -16.41
#